data_AF-T0RNU4-F1
#
_entry.id   AF-T0RNU4-F1
#
_cell.length_a   1.000
_cell.length_b   1.000
_cell.length_c   1.000
_cell.angle_alpha   90.00
_cell.angle_beta   90.00
_cell.angle_gamma   90.00
#
_symmetry.space_group_name_H-M   'P 1'
#
loop_
_entity.id
_entity.type
_entity.pdbx_description
1 polymer ?
#
loop_
_entity_poly.entity_id
_entity_poly.type
_entity_poly.pdbx_seq_one_letter_code
_entity_poly.pdbx_strand_id
1 'polypeptide(L)'
;MKQEVELRKSTRVLIKKCHVCGNLMEAVREIEKCDCCEKSFLPSNYFSKVHAKNTEEFKNLFCSIDEMQEEDLIRGISVIW
;
A
#
# COMPACT_ATOMS: atom_id res chain seq x y z
N MET A 1 0.34 -30.12 -28.54
CA MET A 1 -0.48 -28.93 -28.23
C MET A 1 0.15 -28.26 -27.02
N LYS A 2 0.72 -27.07 -27.17
CA LYS A 2 1.27 -26.31 -26.04
C LYS A 2 0.09 -25.65 -25.32
N GLN A 3 -0.17 -26.04 -24.07
CA GLN A 3 -1.15 -25.36 -23.24
C GLN A 3 -0.57 -24.00 -22.84
N GLU A 4 -1.19 -22.92 -23.31
CA GLU A 4 -0.93 -21.58 -22.83
C GLU A 4 -1.44 -21.51 -21.39
N VAL A 5 -0.51 -21.32 -20.46
CA VAL A 5 -0.84 -21.08 -19.04
C VAL A 5 -1.45 -19.69 -18.98
N GLU A 6 -2.78 -19.60 -18.83
CA GLU A 6 -3.43 -18.35 -18.47
C GLU A 6 -2.83 -17.85 -17.15
N LEU A 7 -2.04 -16.77 -17.22
CA LEU A 7 -1.65 -15.99 -16.06
C LEU A 7 -2.92 -15.46 -15.41
N ARG A 8 -3.43 -16.19 -14.41
CA ARG A 8 -4.44 -15.66 -13.48
C ARG A 8 -3.87 -14.34 -12.96
N LYS A 9 -4.56 -13.22 -13.21
CA LYS A 9 -4.22 -11.93 -12.58
C LYS A 9 -4.17 -12.18 -11.08
N SER A 10 -2.97 -12.29 -10.51
CA SER A 10 -2.82 -12.34 -9.07
C SER A 10 -3.29 -10.98 -8.55
N THR A 11 -4.28 -10.99 -7.66
CA THR A 11 -4.69 -9.77 -6.97
C THR A 11 -3.47 -9.29 -6.20
N ARG A 12 -2.87 -8.18 -6.66
CA ARG A 12 -1.74 -7.57 -5.96
C ARG A 12 -2.27 -6.98 -4.66
N VAL A 13 -1.54 -7.23 -3.58
CA VAL A 13 -1.90 -6.80 -2.23
C VAL A 13 -0.71 -6.04 -1.63
N LEU A 14 -1.03 -4.99 -0.89
CA LEU A 14 -0.07 -4.22 -0.10
C LEU A 14 0.01 -4.82 1.29
N ILE A 15 1.22 -5.05 1.76
CA ILE A 15 1.48 -5.39 3.16
C ILE A 15 2.16 -4.19 3.81
N LYS A 16 1.53 -3.61 4.84
CA LYS A 16 2.06 -2.46 5.58
C LYS A 16 2.29 -2.84 7.04
N LYS A 17 3.49 -2.59 7.55
CA LYS A 17 3.84 -2.77 8.97
C LYS A 17 3.70 -1.43 9.71
N CYS A 18 2.99 -1.42 10.83
CA CYS A 18 2.95 -0.25 11.70
C CYS A 18 4.32 -0.01 12.34
N HIS A 19 4.86 1.21 12.19
CA HIS A 19 6.14 1.60 12.82
C HIS A 19 6.04 1.79 14.34
N VAL A 20 4.82 1.92 14.89
CA VAL A 20 4.60 2.11 16.34
C VAL A 20 4.39 0.77 17.03
N CYS A 21 3.36 0.01 16.65
CA CYS A 21 3.00 -1.24 17.33
C CYS A 21 3.46 -2.51 16.61
N GLY A 22 4.01 -2.40 15.40
CA GLY A 22 4.46 -3.56 14.63
C GLY A 22 3.36 -4.36 13.92
N ASN A 23 2.08 -3.99 14.06
CA ASN A 23 0.99 -4.73 13.42
C ASN A 23 1.16 -4.78 11.89
N LEU A 24 0.89 -5.95 11.30
CA LEU A 24 0.93 -6.17 9.86
C LEU A 24 -0.49 -6.13 9.31
N MET A 25 -0.69 -5.34 8.25
CA MET A 25 -1.99 -5.14 7.62
C MET A 25 -1.87 -5.41 6.13
N GLU A 26 -2.92 -6.00 5.55
CA GLU A 26 -3.02 -6.31 4.12
C GLU A 26 -4.18 -5.52 3.49
N ALA A 27 -3.95 -4.87 2.34
CA ALA A 27 -4.99 -4.13 1.64
C ALA A 27 -4.69 -3.98 0.13
N VAL A 28 -5.73 -3.74 -0.67
CA VAL A 28 -5.58 -3.40 -2.11
C VAL A 28 -5.35 -1.91 -2.35
N ARG A 29 -5.61 -1.08 -1.33
CA ARG A 29 -5.38 0.36 -1.33
C ARG A 29 -4.48 0.71 -0.16
N GLU A 30 -3.70 1.78 -0.29
CA GLU A 30 -2.85 2.24 0.80
C GLU A 30 -3.65 2.48 2.09
N ILE A 31 -3.16 1.90 3.19
CA ILE A 31 -3.79 1.98 4.51
C ILE A 31 -3.50 3.35 5.13
N GLU A 32 -4.55 4.05 5.54
CA GLU A 32 -4.50 5.40 6.13
C GLU A 32 -4.10 5.39 7.61
N LYS A 33 -4.54 4.39 8.38
CA LYS A 33 -4.29 4.26 9.81
C LYS A 33 -4.10 2.82 10.23
N CYS A 34 -3.33 2.61 11.29
CA CYS A 34 -3.23 1.28 11.90
C CYS A 34 -4.56 0.89 12.55
N ASP A 35 -5.08 -0.29 12.22
CA ASP A 35 -6.26 -0.91 12.84
C ASP A 35 -6.05 -1.32 14.32
N CYS A 36 -4.80 -1.47 14.76
CA CYS A 36 -4.45 -1.88 16.12
C CYS A 36 -4.19 -0.70 17.07
N CYS A 37 -3.42 0.31 16.65
CA CYS A 37 -3.05 1.46 17.50
C CYS A 37 -3.57 2.81 17.01
N GLU A 38 -4.38 2.82 15.95
CA GLU A 38 -5.04 3.99 15.33
C GLU A 38 -4.08 5.07 14.80
N LYS A 39 -2.76 4.82 14.84
CA LYS A 39 -1.75 5.74 14.32
C LYS A 39 -1.95 5.97 12.82
N SER A 40 -2.05 7.23 12.43
CA SER A 40 -2.09 7.63 11.02
C SER A 40 -0.76 7.41 10.31
N PHE A 41 -0.84 6.95 9.07
CA PHE A 41 0.28 6.86 8.15
C PHE A 41 0.38 8.12 7.29
N LEU A 42 1.61 8.40 6.84
CA LEU A 42 1.83 9.40 5.81
C LEU A 42 1.46 8.79 4.45
N PRO A 43 0.63 9.46 3.62
CA PRO A 43 0.32 8.98 2.27
C PRO A 43 1.57 8.93 1.38
N SER A 44 1.62 7.99 0.43
CA SER A 44 2.74 7.87 -0.52
C SER A 44 2.97 9.15 -1.33
N ASN A 45 1.90 9.85 -1.74
CA ASN A 45 1.97 11.09 -2.52
C ASN A 45 1.98 12.38 -1.68
N TYR A 46 2.30 12.29 -0.38
CA TYR A 46 2.22 13.45 0.51
C TYR A 46 3.06 14.65 0.02
N PHE A 47 4.29 14.39 -0.46
CA PHE A 47 5.19 15.46 -0.92
C PHE A 47 4.84 16.01 -2.31
N SER A 48 4.12 15.24 -3.13
CA SER A 48 3.72 15.66 -4.48
C SER A 48 2.57 16.68 -4.46
N LYS A 49 1.82 16.76 -3.35
CA LYS A 49 0.66 17.65 -3.19
C LYS A 49 0.63 18.25 -1.79
N VAL A 50 1.66 19.04 -1.48
CA VAL A 50 1.80 19.80 -0.21
C VAL A 50 0.68 20.85 0.01
N HIS A 51 -0.22 21.01 -0.96
CA HIS A 51 -1.34 21.96 -0.95
C HIS A 51 -2.71 21.29 -0.86
N ALA A 52 -2.84 20.08 -0.29
CA ALA A 52 -4.16 19.56 0.04
C ALA A 52 -4.83 20.48 1.08
N LYS A 53 -5.75 21.34 0.62
CA LYS A 53 -6.39 22.40 1.42
C LYS A 53 -7.63 21.90 2.16
N ASN A 54 -8.15 20.73 1.80
CA ASN A 54 -9.33 20.13 2.41
C ASN A 54 -9.16 18.61 2.62
N THR A 55 -10.05 18.04 3.43
CA THR A 55 -10.04 16.63 3.82
C THR A 55 -10.22 15.67 2.64
N GLU A 56 -10.89 16.10 1.58
CA GLU A 56 -11.12 15.30 0.39
C GLU A 56 -9.87 15.17 -0.47
N GLU A 57 -9.15 16.27 -0.69
CA GLU A 57 -7.85 16.30 -1.36
C GLU A 57 -6.80 15.46 -0.63
N PHE A 58 -6.86 15.41 0.71
CA PHE A 58 -5.97 14.55 1.51
C PHE A 58 -6.19 13.05 1.25
N LYS A 59 -7.45 12.61 1.12
CA LYS A 59 -7.76 11.20 0.82
C LYS A 59 -7.26 10.76 -0.56
N ASN A 60 -7.11 11.71 -1.48
CA ASN A 60 -6.59 11.48 -2.83
C ASN A 60 -5.05 11.39 -2.87
N LEU A 61 -4.38 11.46 -1.71
CA LEU A 61 -2.93 11.25 -1.61
C LEU A 61 -2.55 9.78 -1.42
N PHE A 62 -3.52 8.93 -1.09
CA PHE A 62 -3.33 7.48 -0.91
C PHE A 62 -3.54 6.76 -2.24
N CYS A 63 -2.51 6.05 -2.69
CA CYS A 63 -2.52 5.34 -3.97
C CYS A 63 -3.28 4.01 -3.90
N SER A 64 -3.83 3.60 -5.05
CA SER A 64 -4.15 2.19 -5.29
C SER A 64 -2.87 1.39 -5.57
N ILE A 65 -2.90 0.08 -5.34
CA ILE A 65 -1.81 -0.84 -5.70
C ILE A 65 -1.44 -0.77 -7.19
N ASP A 66 -2.41 -0.47 -8.06
CA ASP A 66 -2.20 -0.38 -9.52
C ASP A 66 -1.40 0.87 -9.93
N GLU A 67 -1.36 1.89 -9.07
CA GLU A 67 -0.67 3.16 -9.32
C GLU A 67 0.76 3.15 -8.76
N MET A 68 1.08 2.23 -7.84
CA MET A 68 2.39 2.14 -7.21
C MET A 68 3.43 1.56 -8.18
N GLN A 69 4.57 2.24 -8.30
CA GLN A 69 5.66 1.77 -9.13
C GLN A 69 6.53 0.76 -8.37
N GLU A 70 7.28 -0.05 -9.10
CA GLU A 70 8.09 -1.11 -8.51
C GLU A 70 9.23 -0.58 -7.62
N GLU A 71 9.66 0.65 -7.87
CA GLU A 71 10.70 1.37 -7.13
C GLU A 71 10.20 1.89 -5.78
N ASP A 72 8.88 2.10 -5.65
CA ASP A 72 8.24 2.56 -4.40
C ASP A 72 8.01 1.41 -3.41
N LEU A 73 8.23 0.16 -3.84
CA LEU A 73 7.99 -1.05 -3.06
C LEU A 73 9.28 -1.58 -2.45
N ILE A 74 9.26 -1.87 -1.15
CA ILE A 74 10.30 -2.69 -0.53
C ILE A 74 10.09 -4.14 -1.00
N ARG A 75 10.94 -4.60 -1.91
CA ARG A 75 10.93 -5.99 -2.39
C ARG A 75 11.61 -6.91 -1.39
N GLY A 76 10.88 -7.93 -0.95
CA GLY A 76 11.41 -8.99 -0.09
C GLY A 76 10.95 -8.87 1.36
N ILE A 77 9.75 -9.40 1.64
CA ILE A 77 9.46 -9.89 2.99
C ILE A 77 10.06 -11.29 3.05
N SER A 78 11.23 -11.44 3.67
CA SER A 78 11.75 -12.76 4.02
C SER A 78 10.86 -13.34 5.11
N VAL A 79 10.02 -14.31 4.76
CA VAL A 79 9.30 -15.12 5.74
C VAL A 79 10.18 -16.33 6.05
N ILE A 80 10.78 -16.36 7.24
CA ILE A 80 11.34 -17.61 7.78
C ILE A 80 10.15 -18.34 8.40
N TRP A 81 9.79 -19.49 7.83
CA TRP A 81 8.78 -20.39 8.37
C TRP A 81 9.34 -21.15 9.58
#